data_AF-K7EWI4-F1
#
_entry.id   AF-K7EWI4-F1
#
_cell.length_a   1.000
_cell.length_b   1.000
_cell.length_c   1.000
_cell.angle_alpha   90.00
_cell.angle_beta   90.00
_cell.angle_gamma   90.00
#
_symmetry.space_group_name_H-M   'P 1'
#
loop_
_entity.id
_entity.type
_entity.pdbx_description
1 polymer ?
#
loop_
_entity_poly.entity_id
_entity_poly.type
_entity_poly.pdbx_seq_one_letter_code
_entity_poly.pdbx_strand_id
1 'polypeptide(L)'
;MLKIEIGLWLFFFFAMVVVYKLSPSPGCSFSFKLSPEPFLTHKADVNQSSGIIFVETTDRLKLSPLATCSVESAARAYPDRPVLFFMKGLKNNTWQDSDSTSAAFALLSAMKNVFLLPFEMETFFEDTPLFSWYHKVRGNIKGEIF
;
A
#
# COMPACT_ATOMS: atom_id res chain seq x y z
N MET A 1 38.31 39.94 -12.68
CA MET A 1 38.22 38.86 -11.66
C MET A 1 36.85 38.82 -11.00
N LEU A 2 36.36 39.92 -10.41
CA LEU A 2 35.04 40.03 -9.73
C LEU A 2 33.83 39.61 -10.59
N LYS A 3 33.84 39.89 -11.89
CA LYS A 3 32.74 39.54 -12.81
C LYS A 3 32.56 38.04 -13.04
N ILE A 4 33.64 37.26 -12.89
CA ILE A 4 33.64 35.81 -13.03
C ILE A 4 33.06 35.16 -11.76
N GLU A 5 33.42 35.69 -10.58
CA GLU A 5 32.86 35.22 -9.32
C GLU A 5 31.34 35.43 -9.21
N ILE A 6 30.86 36.60 -9.65
CA ILE A 6 29.41 36.89 -9.67
C ILE A 6 28.67 35.91 -10.60
N GLY A 7 29.24 35.61 -11.77
CA GLY A 7 28.67 34.65 -12.70
C GLY A 7 28.62 33.23 -12.11
N LEU A 8 29.66 32.83 -11.39
CA LEU A 8 29.73 31.52 -10.72
C LEU A 8 28.67 31.40 -9.62
N TRP A 9 28.45 32.47 -8.86
CA TRP A 9 27.45 32.48 -7.79
C TRP A 9 26.02 32.41 -8.35
N LEU A 10 25.74 33.16 -9.41
CA LEU A 10 24.45 33.11 -10.10
C LEU A 10 24.19 31.72 -10.71
N PHE A 11 25.21 31.09 -11.30
CA PHE A 11 25.09 29.74 -11.82
C PHE A 11 24.82 28.72 -10.69
N PHE A 12 25.51 28.84 -9.56
CA PHE A 12 25.29 27.96 -8.41
C PHE A 12 23.89 28.11 -7.83
N PHE A 13 23.39 29.35 -7.67
CA PHE A 13 22.02 29.59 -7.23
C PHE A 13 20.99 29.03 -8.21
N PHE A 14 21.19 29.24 -9.52
CA PHE A 14 20.29 28.71 -10.53
C PHE A 14 20.29 27.17 -10.51
N ALA A 15 21.47 26.55 -10.47
CA ALA A 15 21.60 25.10 -10.35
C ALA A 15 20.94 24.58 -9.07
N MET A 16 21.07 25.27 -7.92
CA MET A 16 20.45 24.84 -6.67
C MET A 16 18.92 24.96 -6.70
N VAL A 17 18.38 26.01 -7.33
CA VAL A 17 16.93 26.16 -7.54
C VAL A 17 16.39 25.09 -8.49
N VAL A 18 17.11 24.82 -9.58
CA VAL A 18 16.77 23.76 -10.54
C VAL A 18 16.79 22.41 -9.84
N VAL A 19 17.86 22.07 -9.11
CA VAL A 19 17.96 20.83 -8.33
C VAL A 19 16.88 20.75 -7.25
N TYR A 20 16.54 21.85 -6.56
CA TYR A 20 15.46 21.87 -5.57
C TYR A 20 14.08 21.66 -6.22
N LYS A 21 13.86 22.17 -7.44
CA LYS A 21 12.61 21.98 -8.20
C LYS A 21 12.52 20.60 -8.85
N LEU A 22 13.65 20.02 -9.25
CA LEU A 22 13.76 18.66 -9.79
C LEU A 22 13.84 17.60 -8.69
N SER A 23 14.21 17.98 -7.47
CA SER A 23 14.16 17.08 -6.33
C SER A 23 12.69 16.75 -6.08
N PRO A 24 12.30 15.46 -6.19
CA PRO A 24 10.96 15.07 -5.78
C PRO A 24 10.82 15.45 -4.30
N SER A 25 9.76 16.19 -3.98
CA SER A 25 9.39 16.48 -2.59
C SER A 25 9.44 15.17 -1.79
N PRO A 26 10.07 15.14 -0.60
CA PRO A 26 10.03 13.95 0.25
C PRO A 26 8.62 13.63 0.76
N GLY A 27 7.65 14.51 0.50
CA GLY A 27 6.23 14.20 0.64
C GLY A 27 5.73 13.43 -0.58
N CYS A 28 5.62 12.12 -0.43
CA CYS A 28 4.91 11.27 -1.37
C CYS A 28 3.41 11.66 -1.34
N SER A 29 3.01 12.69 -2.09
CA SER A 29 1.61 12.96 -2.39
C SER A 29 1.16 12.05 -3.52
N PHE A 30 1.32 10.73 -3.35
CA PHE A 30 0.54 9.79 -4.13
C PHE A 30 -0.89 9.89 -3.60
N SER A 31 -1.70 10.73 -4.25
CA SER A 31 -3.13 10.51 -4.23
C SER A 31 -3.33 9.15 -4.88
N PHE A 32 -3.40 8.11 -4.06
CA PHE A 32 -3.81 6.79 -4.51
C PHE A 32 -5.25 6.97 -4.98
N LYS A 33 -5.43 7.30 -6.26
CA LYS A 33 -6.64 6.95 -6.95
C LYS A 33 -6.67 5.42 -6.88
N LEU A 34 -7.36 4.93 -5.86
CA LEU A 34 -7.91 3.59 -5.82
C LEU A 34 -8.69 3.47 -7.14
N SER A 35 -8.04 2.95 -8.17
CA SER A 35 -8.70 2.42 -9.34
C SER A 35 -8.63 0.91 -9.13
N PRO A 36 -9.66 0.31 -8.52
CA PRO A 36 -9.74 -1.14 -8.39
C PRO A 36 -10.15 -1.80 -9.72
N GLU A 37 -9.87 -1.17 -10.87
CA GLU A 37 -10.30 -1.65 -12.18
C GLU A 37 -9.07 -2.02 -13.03
N PRO A 38 -8.62 -3.27 -12.87
CA PRO A 38 -8.63 -4.15 -14.03
C PRO A 38 -9.26 -5.53 -13.76
N PHE A 39 -9.66 -5.82 -12.51
CA PHE A 39 -9.98 -7.20 -12.12
C PHE A 39 -11.42 -7.65 -12.36
N LEU A 40 -12.39 -6.73 -12.42
CA LEU A 40 -13.81 -7.12 -12.46
C LEU A 40 -14.49 -6.95 -13.81
N THR A 41 -13.76 -6.51 -14.85
CA THR A 41 -14.39 -6.22 -16.15
C THR A 41 -14.31 -7.38 -17.15
N HIS A 42 -13.63 -8.49 -16.83
CA HIS A 42 -13.50 -9.58 -17.80
C HIS A 42 -13.85 -10.94 -17.22
N LYS A 43 -15.11 -11.35 -17.42
CA LYS A 43 -15.55 -12.74 -17.40
C LYS A 43 -14.99 -13.53 -18.61
N ALA A 44 -13.75 -13.26 -19.01
CA ALA A 44 -13.12 -13.95 -20.11
C ALA A 44 -11.65 -14.21 -19.78
N ASP A 45 -11.39 -15.52 -19.79
CA ASP A 45 -10.11 -16.20 -19.70
C ASP A 45 -9.41 -16.19 -18.33
N VAL A 46 -9.81 -17.16 -17.50
CA VAL A 46 -9.22 -17.52 -16.19
C VAL A 46 -7.74 -17.90 -16.30
N ASN A 47 -7.15 -17.96 -17.50
CA ASN A 47 -5.85 -18.55 -17.74
C ASN A 47 -4.66 -17.58 -17.82
N GLN A 48 -4.84 -16.24 -17.80
CA GLN A 48 -3.72 -15.29 -18.00
C GLN A 48 -3.55 -14.13 -17.01
N SER A 49 -4.43 -13.93 -16.02
CA SER A 49 -4.36 -12.75 -15.13
C SER A 49 -4.55 -13.03 -13.63
N SER A 50 -4.14 -14.22 -13.14
CA SER A 50 -4.18 -14.52 -11.71
C SER A 50 -3.19 -13.65 -10.93
N GLY A 51 -3.73 -12.68 -10.18
CA GLY A 51 -2.96 -11.88 -9.21
C GLY A 51 -2.51 -12.71 -8.01
N ILE A 52 -1.53 -12.20 -7.28
CA ILE A 52 -1.03 -12.80 -6.04
C ILE A 52 -1.73 -12.12 -4.87
N ILE A 53 -2.29 -12.90 -3.94
CA ILE A 53 -3.08 -12.36 -2.82
C ILE A 53 -2.39 -12.72 -1.51
N PHE A 54 -2.14 -11.71 -0.69
CA PHE A 54 -1.73 -11.83 0.70
C PHE A 54 -2.84 -11.28 1.61
N VAL A 55 -3.07 -11.94 2.74
CA VAL A 55 -4.08 -11.54 3.72
C VAL A 55 -3.44 -11.50 5.09
N GLU A 56 -3.55 -10.35 5.75
CA GLU A 56 -3.11 -10.10 7.12
C GLU A 56 -4.35 -9.85 7.99
N THR A 57 -4.64 -10.82 8.86
CA THR A 57 -5.86 -10.83 9.67
C THR A 57 -5.68 -10.16 11.03
N THR A 58 -4.48 -9.65 11.35
CA THR A 58 -4.24 -8.95 12.60
C THR A 58 -4.67 -7.48 12.51
N ASP A 59 -5.06 -6.92 13.65
CA ASP A 59 -5.40 -5.50 13.77
C ASP A 59 -4.14 -4.61 13.83
N ARG A 60 -2.95 -5.16 13.58
CA ARG A 60 -1.68 -4.46 13.70
C ARG A 60 -1.41 -3.63 12.45
N LEU A 61 -1.13 -2.35 12.66
CA LEU A 61 -0.64 -1.43 11.61
C LEU A 61 0.87 -1.56 11.36
N LYS A 62 1.54 -2.58 11.89
CA LYS A 62 2.97 -2.80 11.66
C LYS A 62 3.17 -4.12 10.97
N LEU A 63 3.73 -4.07 9.77
CA LEU A 63 4.10 -5.26 9.04
C LEU A 63 5.30 -5.95 9.69
N SER A 64 5.22 -7.28 9.76
CA SER A 64 6.37 -8.09 10.15
C SER A 64 7.42 -8.07 9.03
N PRO A 65 8.72 -8.23 9.36
CA PRO A 65 9.74 -8.41 8.34
C PRO A 65 9.42 -9.56 7.38
N LEU A 66 8.86 -10.66 7.90
CA LEU A 66 8.47 -11.81 7.10
C LEU A 66 7.38 -11.45 6.07
N ALA A 67 6.32 -10.77 6.50
CA ALA A 67 5.26 -10.33 5.59
C ALA A 67 5.81 -9.37 4.53
N THR A 68 6.63 -8.41 4.95
CA THR A 68 7.26 -7.42 4.05
C THR A 68 8.12 -8.09 2.98
N CYS A 69 9.05 -8.96 3.39
CA CYS A 69 9.94 -9.65 2.46
C CYS A 69 9.17 -10.59 1.53
N SER A 70 8.09 -11.22 2.01
CA SER A 70 7.26 -12.11 1.19
C SER A 70 6.56 -11.33 0.07
N VAL A 71 5.94 -10.19 0.40
CA VAL A 71 5.27 -9.32 -0.57
C VAL A 71 6.28 -8.69 -1.53
N GLU A 72 7.40 -8.17 -1.02
CA GLU A 72 8.49 -7.62 -1.83
C GLU A 72 9.00 -8.66 -2.85
N SER A 73 9.26 -9.88 -2.39
CA SER A 73 9.80 -10.95 -3.24
C SER A 73 8.80 -11.33 -4.32
N ALA A 74 7.51 -11.45 -3.98
CA ALA A 74 6.46 -11.72 -4.95
C ALA A 74 6.34 -10.60 -6.00
N ALA A 75 6.36 -9.35 -5.55
CA ALA A 75 6.26 -8.18 -6.43
C ALA A 75 7.43 -8.09 -7.42
N ARG A 76 8.65 -8.40 -6.95
CA ARG A 76 9.85 -8.43 -7.81
C ARG A 76 9.89 -9.63 -8.75
N ALA A 77 9.46 -10.80 -8.29
CA ALA A 77 9.47 -12.01 -9.11
C ALA A 77 8.42 -11.96 -10.24
N TYR A 78 7.31 -11.27 -10.01
CA TYR A 78 6.20 -11.17 -10.95
C TYR A 78 5.81 -9.71 -11.23
N PRO A 79 6.65 -8.95 -11.95
CA PRO A 79 6.46 -7.50 -12.14
C PRO A 79 5.20 -7.14 -12.96
N ASP A 80 4.71 -8.08 -13.76
CA ASP A 80 3.52 -7.91 -14.60
C ASP A 80 2.25 -8.45 -13.93
N ARG A 81 2.37 -9.02 -12.72
CA ARG A 81 1.23 -9.49 -11.94
C ARG A 81 0.95 -8.53 -10.79
N PRO A 82 -0.31 -8.14 -10.58
CA PRO A 82 -0.71 -7.41 -9.39
C PRO A 82 -0.56 -8.29 -8.13
N VAL A 83 -0.01 -7.70 -7.08
CA VAL A 83 0.12 -8.26 -5.74
C VAL A 83 -0.84 -7.49 -4.83
N LEU A 84 -1.94 -8.14 -4.45
CA LEU A 84 -2.96 -7.59 -3.56
C LEU A 84 -2.61 -7.97 -2.13
N PHE A 85 -2.55 -6.99 -1.24
CA PHE A 85 -2.31 -7.22 0.17
C PHE A 85 -3.42 -6.61 1.03
N PHE A 86 -4.26 -7.48 1.57
CA PHE A 86 -5.42 -7.13 2.38
C PHE A 86 -5.04 -7.11 3.86
N MET A 87 -5.27 -5.98 4.55
CA MET A 87 -4.97 -5.83 5.98
C MET A 87 -6.21 -5.45 6.78
N LYS A 88 -6.50 -6.23 7.83
CA LYS A 88 -7.62 -5.94 8.74
C LYS A 88 -7.38 -4.67 9.55
N GLY A 89 -6.14 -4.44 10.01
CA GLY A 89 -5.78 -3.24 10.77
C GLY A 89 -5.91 -1.94 9.97
N LEU A 90 -5.94 -2.01 8.64
CA LEU A 90 -5.95 -0.86 7.76
C LEU A 90 -7.38 -0.30 7.64
N LYS A 91 -7.61 0.91 8.14
CA LYS A 91 -8.90 1.62 8.04
C LYS A 91 -8.81 2.73 6.99
N ASN A 92 -9.93 3.03 6.32
CA ASN A 92 -9.99 4.03 5.24
C ASN A 92 -9.49 5.43 5.64
N ASN A 93 -9.53 5.78 6.93
CA ASN A 93 -9.02 7.05 7.47
C ASN A 93 -7.59 6.99 8.02
N THR A 94 -7.05 5.80 8.29
CA THR A 94 -5.71 5.65 8.92
C THR A 94 -4.53 5.96 8.00
N TRP A 95 -4.75 6.03 6.68
CA TRP A 95 -3.72 6.50 5.74
C TRP A 95 -3.38 7.99 5.92
N GLN A 96 -4.28 8.78 6.49
CA GLN A 96 -4.07 10.22 6.74
C GLN A 96 -3.49 10.50 8.13
N ASP A 97 -3.72 9.61 9.11
CA ASP A 97 -3.21 9.75 10.50
C ASP A 97 -1.82 9.11 10.71
N SER A 98 -1.24 8.49 9.68
CA SER A 98 0.03 7.76 9.80
C SER A 98 1.26 8.66 9.65
N ASP A 99 1.46 9.58 10.60
CA ASP A 99 2.78 10.18 10.89
C ASP A 99 3.84 9.13 11.27
N SER A 100 3.41 7.88 11.48
CA SER A 100 4.24 6.70 11.72
C SER A 100 4.12 5.64 10.62
N THR A 101 4.03 6.06 9.35
CA THR A 101 4.07 5.12 8.22
C THR A 101 5.31 4.23 8.36
N SER A 102 5.10 2.95 8.67
CA SER A 102 6.21 2.03 8.90
C SER A 102 7.07 1.94 7.63
N ALA A 103 8.40 1.85 7.77
CA ALA A 103 9.30 1.77 6.62
C ALA A 103 8.91 0.63 5.64
N ALA A 104 8.31 -0.44 6.16
CA ALA A 104 7.74 -1.53 5.36
C ALA A 104 6.61 -1.05 4.43
N PHE A 105 5.68 -0.23 4.91
CA PHE A 105 4.62 0.33 4.07
C PHE A 105 5.17 1.27 3.02
N ALA A 106 6.10 2.16 3.39
CA ALA A 106 6.73 3.06 2.42
C ALA A 106 7.43 2.27 1.29
N LEU A 107 8.13 1.18 1.65
CA LEU A 107 8.80 0.29 0.70
C LEU A 107 7.80 -0.42 -0.22
N LEU A 108 6.72 -0.98 0.33
CA LEU A 108 5.72 -1.70 -0.46
C LEU A 108 4.89 -0.76 -1.34
N SER A 109 4.49 0.40 -0.84
CA SER A 109 3.75 1.42 -1.61
C SER A 109 4.56 2.00 -2.78
N ALA A 110 5.89 1.95 -2.72
CA ALA A 110 6.75 2.36 -3.84
C ALA A 110 6.77 1.35 -5.00
N MET A 111 6.26 0.13 -4.81
CA MET A 111 6.23 -0.90 -5.85
C MET A 111 4.98 -0.75 -6.73
N LYS A 112 5.20 -0.59 -8.04
CA LYS A 112 4.14 -0.32 -9.03
C LYS A 112 3.02 -1.37 -9.11
N ASN A 113 3.30 -2.60 -8.70
CA ASN A 113 2.40 -3.74 -8.79
C ASN A 113 1.91 -4.23 -7.42
N VAL A 114 2.15 -3.49 -6.33
CA VAL A 114 1.64 -3.81 -5.00
C VAL A 114 0.49 -2.89 -4.64
N PHE A 115 -0.63 -3.47 -4.19
CA PHE A 115 -1.82 -2.74 -3.77
C PHE A 115 -2.18 -3.10 -2.33
N LEU A 116 -2.16 -2.08 -1.47
CA LEU A 116 -2.49 -2.21 -0.05
C LEU A 116 -3.96 -1.86 0.15
N LEU A 117 -4.76 -2.83 0.60
CA LEU A 117 -6.22 -2.72 0.67
C LEU A 117 -6.74 -3.01 2.08
N PRO A 118 -7.77 -2.29 2.56
CA PRO A 118 -8.44 -2.61 3.81
C PRO A 118 -9.12 -3.97 3.70
N PHE A 119 -9.13 -4.74 4.78
CA PHE A 119 -9.79 -6.03 4.86
C PHE A 119 -10.97 -5.99 5.85
N GLU A 120 -12.17 -5.96 5.30
CA GLU A 120 -13.42 -5.99 6.06
C GLU A 120 -13.94 -7.43 6.12
N MET A 121 -13.87 -8.04 7.29
CA MET A 121 -14.24 -9.45 7.49
C MET A 121 -15.75 -9.67 7.30
N GLU A 122 -16.56 -8.71 7.71
CA GLU A 122 -18.02 -8.76 7.59
C GLU A 122 -18.45 -8.91 6.13
N THR A 123 -17.93 -8.05 5.25
CA THR A 123 -18.24 -8.08 3.82
C THR A 123 -17.59 -9.27 3.12
N PHE A 124 -16.42 -9.72 3.58
CA PHE A 124 -15.76 -10.90 3.03
C PHE A 124 -16.56 -12.19 3.24
N PHE A 125 -17.18 -12.33 4.41
CA PHE A 125 -17.99 -13.52 4.72
C PHE A 125 -19.45 -13.38 4.31
N GLU A 126 -19.91 -12.18 3.95
CA GLU A 126 -21.26 -11.96 3.43
C GLU A 126 -21.53 -12.90 2.24
N ASP A 127 -22.73 -13.45 2.16
CA ASP A 127 -23.15 -14.46 1.17
C ASP A 127 -22.32 -15.77 1.15
N THR A 128 -21.42 -15.99 2.12
CA THR A 128 -20.73 -17.28 2.30
C THR A 128 -21.40 -18.13 3.39
N PRO A 129 -21.36 -19.47 3.30
CA PRO A 129 -21.81 -20.33 4.39
C PRO A 129 -21.09 -20.08 5.73
N LEU A 130 -19.89 -19.47 5.68
CA LEU A 130 -19.08 -19.13 6.85
C LEU A 130 -19.58 -17.89 7.60
N PHE A 131 -20.52 -17.12 7.04
CA PHE A 131 -21.06 -15.93 7.68
C PHE A 131 -21.62 -16.21 9.08
N SER A 132 -22.40 -17.28 9.20
CA SER A 132 -23.01 -17.72 10.46
C SER A 132 -21.97 -18.09 11.52
N TRP A 133 -20.92 -18.80 11.12
CA TRP A 133 -19.79 -19.17 11.97
C TRP A 133 -19.02 -17.92 12.42
N TYR A 134 -18.74 -17.00 11.49
CA TYR A 134 -18.02 -15.76 11.78
C TYR A 134 -18.76 -14.93 12.85
N HIS A 135 -20.07 -14.74 12.69
CA HIS A 135 -20.89 -14.03 13.67
C HIS A 135 -20.91 -14.71 15.04
N LYS A 136 -21.00 -16.05 15.08
CA LYS A 136 -20.95 -16.82 16.33
C LYS A 136 -19.63 -16.62 17.07
N VAL A 137 -18.50 -16.77 16.37
CA VAL A 137 -17.17 -16.62 16.98
C VAL A 137 -16.90 -15.17 17.39
N ARG A 138 -17.25 -14.20 16.55
CA ARG A 138 -17.14 -12.78 16.88
C ARG A 138 -17.97 -12.38 18.09
N GLY A 139 -19.20 -12.90 18.20
CA GLY A 139 -20.08 -12.68 19.34
C GLY A 139 -19.48 -13.22 20.63
N ASN A 140 -18.90 -14.42 20.60
CA ASN A 140 -18.22 -15.01 21.76
C ASN A 140 -16.99 -14.21 22.19
N ILE A 141 -16.19 -13.69 21.26
CA ILE A 141 -15.03 -12.83 21.58
C ILE A 141 -15.45 -11.52 22.28
N LYS A 142 -16.64 -10.99 21.99
CA LYS A 142 -17.19 -9.83 22.72
C LYS A 142 -17.82 -10.19 24.07
N GLY A 143 -18.26 -11.44 24.24
CA GLY A 143 -18.89 -11.93 25.47
C GLY A 143 -17.91 -12.35 26.58
N GLU A 144 -16.63 -12.55 26.27
CA GLU A 144 -15.57 -12.92 27.24
C GLU A 144 -14.80 -11.71 27.82
N ILE A 145 -15.24 -10.48 27.55
CA ILE A 145 -14.64 -9.23 28.10
C ILE A 145 -15.59 -8.55 29.09
N PHE A 146 -16.27 -9.32 29.94
CA PHE A 146 -16.99 -8.83 31.11
C PHE A 146 -16.68 -9.67 32.34
#